data_AF-A0A3M6XIB0-F1
#
_entry.id   AF-A0A3M6XIB0-F1
#
_cell.length_a   1.000
_cell.length_b   1.000
_cell.length_c   1.000
_cell.angle_alpha   90.00
_cell.angle_beta   90.00
_cell.angle_gamma   90.00
#
_symmetry.space_group_name_H-M   'P 1'
#
loop_
_entity.id
_entity.type
_entity.pdbx_description
1 polymer ?
#
loop_
_entity_poly.entity_id
_entity_poly.type
_entity_poly.pdbx_seq_one_letter_code
_entity_poly.pdbx_strand_id
1 'polypeptide(L)'
;MGWFWADSTPTAPHPLPTSGSASPPPGCPMHQKDPAPPAPMPTPSPESACPYKPGEAPTAKESPSYVSKLNPLNYMPSNISNKQESSDQAVSLPLERENSTIPRGDGSGNWEYPSPQQMYNAMLRKGYTDTPAEHVESMVAVHNFLNEGAWEEIKDWERRFSRGL
;
A
#
# COMPACT_ATOMS: atom_id res chain seq x y z
N MET A 1 -6.96 31.45 14.71
CA MET A 1 -5.61 31.00 14.34
C MET A 1 -5.75 30.20 13.06
N GLY A 2 -5.48 30.83 11.91
CA GLY A 2 -5.56 30.18 10.60
C GLY A 2 -4.35 29.26 10.42
N TRP A 3 -4.59 28.02 10.01
CA TRP A 3 -3.53 27.07 9.69
C TRP A 3 -3.03 27.33 8.27
N PHE A 4 -1.73 27.53 8.17
CA PHE A 4 -0.98 28.11 7.05
C PHE A 4 -1.11 27.40 5.67
N TRP A 5 -1.91 26.33 5.56
CA TRP A 5 -2.09 25.60 4.30
C TRP A 5 -3.39 25.94 3.54
N ALA A 6 -4.31 26.69 4.14
CA ALA A 6 -5.67 26.88 3.60
C ALA A 6 -5.86 28.06 2.63
N ASP A 7 -4.80 28.80 2.26
CA ASP A 7 -4.92 30.06 1.50
C ASP A 7 -4.19 30.05 0.16
N SER A 8 -4.44 29.02 -0.65
CA SER A 8 -3.96 28.99 -2.05
C SER A 8 -5.05 28.49 -2.97
N THR A 9 -5.54 29.37 -3.85
CA THR A 9 -6.39 28.98 -4.98
C THR A 9 -5.63 27.95 -5.84
N PRO A 10 -6.16 26.75 -6.06
CA PRO A 10 -5.44 25.71 -6.80
C PRO A 10 -5.37 26.11 -8.28
N THR A 11 -4.18 26.48 -8.74
CA THR A 11 -3.85 26.53 -10.17
C THR A 11 -3.15 25.24 -10.52
N ALA A 12 -3.63 24.56 -11.57
CA ALA A 12 -3.04 23.31 -12.03
C ALA A 12 -1.55 23.53 -12.40
N PRO A 13 -0.62 22.66 -11.96
CA PRO A 13 0.81 22.90 -12.10
C PRO A 13 1.34 22.79 -13.55
N HIS A 14 0.56 22.24 -14.49
CA HIS A 14 0.96 22.12 -15.90
C HIS A 14 -0.22 22.29 -16.88
N PRO A 15 0.00 22.90 -18.06
CA PRO A 15 -1.01 22.99 -19.11
C PRO A 15 -1.33 21.61 -19.70
N LEU A 16 -2.63 21.33 -19.86
CA LEU A 16 -3.12 20.07 -20.42
C LEU A 16 -2.88 20.03 -21.94
N PRO A 17 -2.41 18.89 -22.49
CA PRO A 17 -2.19 18.76 -23.93
C PRO A 17 -3.53 18.76 -24.69
N THR A 18 -3.64 19.64 -25.67
CA THR A 18 -4.77 19.68 -26.60
C THR A 18 -4.53 18.65 -27.72
N SER A 19 -5.49 17.75 -27.92
CA SER A 19 -5.67 16.91 -29.12
C SER A 19 -4.74 15.70 -29.34
N GLY A 20 -5.30 14.50 -29.15
CA GLY A 20 -5.49 13.55 -30.27
C GLY A 20 -4.37 12.62 -30.72
N SER A 21 -3.13 12.73 -30.24
CA SER A 21 -2.08 11.74 -30.57
C SER A 21 -1.28 11.34 -29.33
N ALA A 22 -1.64 10.19 -28.76
CA ALA A 22 -1.01 9.59 -27.59
C ALA A 22 0.34 8.93 -27.95
N SER A 23 1.32 9.73 -28.38
CA SER A 23 2.70 9.28 -28.48
C SER A 23 3.52 9.90 -27.34
N PRO A 24 4.24 9.10 -26.54
CA PRO A 24 5.03 9.62 -25.44
C PRO A 24 6.17 10.50 -25.98
N PRO A 25 6.62 11.53 -25.25
CA PRO A 25 7.73 12.37 -25.67
C PRO A 25 9.05 11.58 -25.78
N PRO A 26 10.02 12.04 -26.59
CA PRO A 26 11.23 11.30 -26.95
C PRO A 26 12.21 11.04 -25.78
N GLY A 27 11.95 11.61 -24.60
CA GLY A 27 12.72 11.37 -23.37
C GLY A 27 12.18 10.24 -22.48
N CYS A 28 11.06 9.61 -22.85
CA CYS A 28 10.48 8.50 -22.09
C CYS A 28 11.14 7.16 -22.49
N PRO A 29 11.54 6.30 -21.54
CA PRO A 29 12.17 4.99 -21.81
C PRO A 29 11.33 4.02 -22.66
N MET A 30 10.05 4.34 -22.88
CA MET A 30 9.06 3.52 -23.58
C MET A 30 8.84 3.98 -25.04
N HIS A 31 9.62 4.94 -25.54
CA HIS A 31 9.54 5.40 -26.92
C HIS A 31 10.20 4.37 -27.87
N GLN A 32 9.42 3.40 -28.36
CA GLN A 32 9.92 2.42 -29.33
C GLN A 32 9.75 2.94 -30.75
N LYS A 33 10.86 3.10 -31.47
CA LYS A 33 10.89 3.17 -32.94
C LYS A 33 10.67 1.76 -33.50
N ASP A 34 9.92 1.67 -34.58
CA ASP A 34 9.47 0.41 -35.22
C ASP A 34 10.55 -0.67 -35.34
N PRO A 35 10.22 -1.96 -35.13
CA PRO A 35 11.17 -3.05 -35.25
C PRO A 35 11.46 -3.42 -36.72
N ALA A 36 12.73 -3.62 -37.03
CA ALA A 36 13.21 -4.20 -38.29
C ALA A 36 12.83 -5.70 -38.41
N PRO A 37 12.75 -6.27 -39.63
CA PRO A 37 12.32 -7.66 -39.83
C PRO A 37 13.33 -8.69 -39.26
N PRO A 38 12.87 -9.88 -38.82
CA PRO A 38 13.73 -10.85 -38.14
C PRO A 38 14.62 -11.62 -39.12
N ALA A 39 15.90 -11.76 -38.77
CA ALA A 39 16.83 -12.71 -39.37
C ALA A 39 16.64 -14.12 -38.78
N PRO A 40 16.87 -15.21 -39.54
CA PRO A 40 16.66 -16.57 -39.05
C PRO A 40 17.69 -16.98 -37.99
N MET A 41 17.22 -17.57 -36.90
CA MET A 41 18.05 -18.12 -35.81
C MET A 41 18.62 -19.51 -36.19
N PRO A 42 19.88 -19.83 -35.86
CA PRO A 42 20.37 -21.19 -35.90
C PRO A 42 19.80 -22.02 -34.73
N THR A 43 19.50 -23.28 -35.00
CA THR A 43 18.98 -24.29 -34.06
C THR A 43 19.95 -24.57 -32.91
N PRO A 44 19.48 -24.67 -31.64
CA PRO A 44 20.28 -25.25 -30.57
C PRO A 44 20.21 -26.78 -30.60
N SER A 45 21.39 -27.41 -30.62
CA SER A 45 21.61 -28.86 -30.44
C SER A 45 21.31 -29.26 -28.98
N PRO A 46 20.78 -30.47 -28.73
CA PRO A 46 20.46 -30.93 -27.38
C PRO A 46 21.73 -31.43 -26.70
N GLU A 47 22.06 -30.93 -25.51
CA GLU A 47 22.82 -31.66 -24.47
C GLU A 47 23.06 -30.75 -23.25
N SER A 48 22.19 -30.88 -22.26
CA SER A 48 22.49 -30.57 -20.85
C SER A 48 21.57 -31.44 -20.00
N ALA A 49 21.86 -32.73 -20.02
CA ALA A 49 21.19 -33.72 -19.19
C ALA A 49 21.72 -33.62 -17.75
N CYS A 50 20.98 -32.94 -16.87
CA CYS A 50 21.01 -33.27 -15.45
C CYS A 50 19.83 -34.23 -15.18
N PRO A 51 20.07 -35.53 -14.91
CA PRO A 51 18.99 -36.46 -14.62
C PRO A 51 18.49 -36.23 -13.19
N TYR A 52 17.56 -35.30 -13.02
CA TYR A 52 16.77 -35.22 -11.80
C TYR A 52 15.75 -36.36 -11.82
N LYS A 53 15.99 -37.41 -11.02
CA LYS A 53 14.96 -38.41 -10.68
C LYS A 53 14.15 -37.83 -9.52
N PRO A 54 12.85 -37.56 -9.65
CA PRO A 54 12.02 -37.34 -8.49
C PRO A 54 11.99 -38.67 -7.73
N GLY A 55 12.65 -38.74 -6.57
CA GLY A 55 12.26 -39.72 -5.58
C GLY A 55 10.83 -39.42 -5.15
N GLU A 56 10.02 -40.45 -4.89
CA GLU A 56 8.70 -40.28 -4.26
C GLU A 56 8.85 -39.44 -3.00
N ALA A 57 8.54 -38.14 -3.13
CA ALA A 57 8.45 -37.25 -2.00
C ALA A 57 7.20 -37.64 -1.22
N PRO A 58 7.25 -37.69 0.12
CA PRO A 58 6.03 -37.81 0.91
C PRO A 58 5.10 -36.68 0.47
N THR A 59 3.81 -36.98 0.29
CA THR A 59 2.76 -36.03 -0.09
C THR A 59 2.93 -34.73 0.69
N ALA A 60 3.62 -33.77 0.08
CA ALA A 60 3.85 -32.48 0.66
C ALA A 60 2.48 -31.85 0.72
N LYS A 61 1.93 -31.73 1.93
CA LYS A 61 0.72 -30.92 2.15
C LYS A 61 1.06 -29.54 1.62
N GLU A 62 0.51 -29.19 0.45
CA GLU A 62 0.66 -27.90 -0.18
C GLU A 62 0.18 -26.84 0.81
N SER A 63 1.12 -26.30 1.57
CA SER A 63 0.84 -25.23 2.50
C SER A 63 0.74 -23.97 1.64
N PRO A 64 -0.37 -23.22 1.69
CA PRO A 64 -0.50 -22.03 0.88
C PRO A 64 0.68 -21.09 1.17
N SER A 65 1.26 -20.53 0.11
CA SER A 65 2.35 -19.57 0.22
C SER A 65 1.93 -18.40 1.12
N TYR A 66 2.90 -17.74 1.76
CA TYR A 66 2.61 -16.66 2.70
C TYR A 66 1.75 -15.54 2.06
N VAL A 67 2.04 -15.19 0.80
CA VAL A 67 1.26 -14.21 0.04
C VAL A 67 -0.19 -14.62 -0.17
N SER A 68 -0.49 -15.92 -0.32
CA SER A 68 -1.87 -16.40 -0.44
C SER A 68 -2.68 -16.30 0.87
N LYS A 69 -2.02 -16.02 2.00
CA LYS A 69 -2.68 -15.81 3.31
C LYS A 69 -2.97 -14.34 3.60
N LEU A 70 -2.48 -13.42 2.78
CA LEU A 70 -2.70 -11.98 2.93
C LEU A 70 -3.97 -11.57 2.21
N ASN A 71 -4.64 -10.53 2.72
CA ASN A 71 -5.76 -9.92 2.02
C ASN A 71 -5.26 -9.31 0.70
N PRO A 72 -5.80 -9.69 -0.47
CA PRO A 72 -5.31 -9.21 -1.77
C PRO A 72 -5.56 -7.71 -2.01
N LEU A 73 -6.44 -7.07 -1.24
CA LEU A 73 -6.78 -5.65 -1.40
C LEU A 73 -5.81 -4.71 -0.70
N ASN A 74 -5.18 -5.14 0.40
CA ASN A 74 -4.30 -4.28 1.21
C ASN A 74 -3.03 -4.98 1.72
N TYR A 75 -2.80 -6.23 1.33
CA TYR A 75 -1.69 -7.08 1.76
C TYR A 75 -1.54 -7.22 3.29
N MET A 76 -2.60 -6.97 4.05
CA MET A 76 -2.58 -7.19 5.50
C MET A 76 -2.89 -8.64 5.84
N PRO A 77 -2.21 -9.21 6.85
CA PRO A 77 -2.57 -10.51 7.40
C PRO A 77 -3.92 -10.42 8.13
N SER A 78 -4.71 -11.50 8.07
CA SER A 78 -6.05 -11.53 8.67
C SER A 78 -6.05 -11.48 10.19
N ASN A 79 -4.95 -11.84 10.85
CA ASN A 79 -4.81 -11.83 12.30
C ASN A 79 -3.61 -10.98 12.69
N ILE A 80 -3.89 -9.78 13.21
CA ILE A 80 -2.88 -8.85 13.73
C ILE A 80 -3.02 -8.82 15.23
N SER A 81 -1.96 -9.26 15.92
CA SER A 81 -1.88 -9.26 17.37
C SER A 81 -2.16 -7.86 17.94
N ASN A 82 -3.17 -7.80 18.81
CA ASN A 82 -3.54 -6.62 19.57
C ASN A 82 -3.10 -6.76 21.04
N LYS A 83 -1.97 -7.44 21.28
CA LYS A 83 -1.39 -7.64 22.60
C LYS A 83 0.05 -7.13 22.60
N GLN A 84 0.58 -6.85 23.78
CA GLN A 84 2.00 -6.50 23.93
C GLN A 84 2.88 -7.65 23.44
N GLU A 85 3.81 -7.36 22.54
CA GLU A 85 4.75 -8.34 21.98
C GLU A 85 6.17 -8.20 22.53
N SER A 86 6.56 -6.98 22.95
CA SER A 86 7.89 -6.72 23.51
C SER A 86 7.85 -6.68 25.03
N SER A 87 8.78 -7.41 25.65
CA SER A 87 9.04 -7.33 27.09
C SER A 87 9.55 -5.96 27.53
N ASP A 88 10.17 -5.21 26.62
CA ASP A 88 10.86 -3.96 26.92
C ASP A 88 9.91 -2.75 26.90
N GLN A 89 8.65 -2.97 26.49
CA GLN A 89 7.62 -1.95 26.56
C GLN A 89 7.26 -1.67 28.01
N ALA A 90 7.70 -0.52 28.52
CA ALA A 90 7.48 -0.09 29.91
C ALA A 90 6.08 0.49 30.18
N VAL A 91 5.38 0.96 29.14
CA VAL A 91 4.09 1.66 29.24
C VAL A 91 2.98 0.78 28.69
N SER A 92 1.84 0.70 29.40
CA SER A 92 0.64 0.03 28.89
C SER A 92 -0.04 0.92 27.85
N LEU A 93 -0.15 0.42 26.62
CA LEU A 93 -0.84 1.12 25.53
C LEU A 93 -2.28 0.64 25.40
N PRO A 94 -3.21 1.54 25.03
CA PRO A 94 -4.59 1.16 24.74
C PRO A 94 -4.68 0.09 23.65
N LEU A 95 -5.63 -0.83 23.81
CA LEU A 95 -5.90 -1.94 22.89
C LEU A 95 -7.15 -1.66 22.04
N GLU A 96 -7.94 -0.67 22.43
CA GLU A 96 -9.17 -0.29 21.77
C GLU A 96 -8.87 0.23 20.36
N ARG A 97 -9.73 -0.16 19.42
CA ARG A 97 -9.70 0.30 18.03
C ARG A 97 -10.82 1.30 17.81
N GLU A 98 -10.60 2.19 16.85
CA GLU A 98 -11.54 3.26 16.51
C GLU A 98 -12.12 3.03 15.11
N ASN A 99 -13.45 3.13 14.98
CA ASN A 99 -14.11 3.10 13.68
C ASN A 99 -13.98 4.45 12.98
N SER A 100 -13.49 4.44 11.73
CA SER A 100 -13.39 5.63 10.87
C SER A 100 -14.76 6.07 10.34
N THR A 101 -14.84 7.28 9.79
CA THR A 101 -16.00 7.67 8.96
C THR A 101 -15.84 7.29 7.47
N ILE A 102 -14.67 6.75 7.11
CA ILE A 102 -14.28 6.42 5.74
C ILE A 102 -14.91 5.07 5.33
N PRO A 103 -15.75 5.03 4.28
CA PRO A 103 -16.33 3.78 3.80
C PRO A 103 -15.28 2.89 3.13
N ARG A 104 -15.42 1.58 3.29
CA ARG A 104 -14.66 0.58 2.54
C ARG A 104 -15.23 0.44 1.13
N GLY A 105 -14.34 0.21 0.15
CA GLY A 105 -14.73 0.08 -1.26
C GLY A 105 -15.55 -1.18 -1.59
N ASP A 106 -15.58 -2.16 -0.70
CA ASP A 106 -16.38 -3.39 -0.83
C ASP A 106 -17.82 -3.25 -0.29
N GLY A 107 -18.17 -2.08 0.25
CA GLY A 107 -19.50 -1.80 0.82
C GLY A 107 -19.78 -2.49 2.15
N SER A 108 -18.79 -3.13 2.78
CA SER A 108 -18.99 -3.91 4.02
C SER A 108 -18.99 -3.07 5.30
N GLY A 109 -18.93 -1.74 5.19
CA GLY A 109 -18.92 -0.79 6.30
C GLY A 109 -17.75 0.19 6.19
N ASN A 110 -17.29 0.70 7.33
CA ASN A 110 -16.22 1.70 7.39
C ASN A 110 -14.86 1.07 7.73
N TRP A 111 -13.77 1.77 7.43
CA TRP A 111 -12.45 1.35 7.91
C TRP A 111 -12.37 1.40 9.44
N GLU A 112 -11.48 0.62 10.02
CA GLU A 112 -11.22 0.59 11.46
C GLU A 112 -9.72 0.81 11.68
N TYR A 113 -9.37 1.86 12.41
CA TYR A 113 -7.99 2.20 12.71
C TYR A 113 -7.34 1.17 13.64
N PRO A 114 -6.02 0.95 13.54
CA PRO A 114 -5.31 0.12 14.50
C PRO A 114 -5.29 0.77 15.89
N SER A 115 -5.23 -0.04 16.94
CA SER A 115 -5.01 0.47 18.29
C SER A 115 -3.59 1.04 18.46
N PRO A 116 -3.34 1.88 19.48
CA PRO A 116 -1.98 2.29 19.86
C PRO A 116 -1.01 1.12 20.03
N GLN A 117 -1.46 0.03 20.67
CA GLN A 117 -0.62 -1.17 20.81
C GLN A 117 -0.30 -1.83 19.46
N GLN A 118 -1.28 -1.94 18.55
CA GLN A 118 -1.05 -2.49 17.22
C GLN A 118 -0.06 -1.64 16.41
N MET A 119 -0.18 -0.30 16.50
CA MET A 119 0.76 0.63 15.88
C MET A 119 2.17 0.45 16.43
N TYR A 120 2.33 0.38 17.75
CA TYR A 120 3.64 0.15 18.37
C TYR A 120 4.27 -1.18 17.95
N ASN A 121 3.50 -2.27 17.98
CA ASN A 121 3.97 -3.57 17.49
C ASN A 121 4.39 -3.50 16.02
N ALA A 122 3.67 -2.75 15.18
CA ALA A 122 4.04 -2.57 13.77
C ALA A 122 5.35 -1.79 13.62
N MET A 123 5.60 -0.77 14.45
CA MET A 123 6.85 -0.03 14.46
C MET A 123 8.04 -0.91 14.86
N LEU A 124 7.90 -1.73 15.90
CA LEU A 124 8.93 -2.68 16.31
C LEU A 124 9.29 -3.68 15.21
N ARG A 125 8.28 -4.23 14.50
CA ARG A 125 8.51 -5.14 13.36
C ARG A 125 9.24 -4.48 12.19
N LYS A 126 9.14 -3.15 12.07
CA LYS A 126 9.89 -2.35 11.09
C LYS A 126 11.30 -1.96 11.57
N GLY A 127 11.67 -2.31 12.80
CA GLY A 127 12.98 -2.01 13.39
C GLY A 127 13.06 -0.66 14.11
N TYR A 128 11.94 0.02 14.33
CA TYR A 128 11.90 1.28 15.09
C TYR A 128 11.80 0.98 16.60
N THR A 129 12.93 0.67 17.23
CA THR A 129 13.01 0.34 18.67
C THR A 129 13.31 1.54 19.56
N ASP A 130 13.62 2.68 18.97
CA ASP A 130 13.94 3.94 19.64
C ASP A 130 12.71 4.85 19.84
N THR A 131 11.54 4.45 19.36
CA THR A 131 10.29 5.21 19.52
C THR A 131 9.80 5.14 20.96
N PRO A 132 9.67 6.27 21.68
CA PRO A 132 9.12 6.28 23.03
C PRO A 132 7.65 5.85 23.03
N ALA A 133 7.34 4.78 23.77
CA ALA A 133 6.02 4.17 23.79
C ALA A 133 4.93 5.15 24.29
N GLU A 134 5.26 6.02 25.23
CA GLU A 134 4.36 7.03 25.81
C GLU A 134 3.79 8.02 24.79
N HIS A 135 4.44 8.19 23.64
CA HIS A 135 3.97 9.12 22.59
C HIS A 135 3.10 8.44 21.54
N VAL A 136 3.04 7.10 21.52
CA VAL A 136 2.36 6.35 20.46
C VAL A 136 0.87 6.61 20.43
N GLU A 137 0.22 6.73 21.59
CA GLU A 137 -1.21 7.04 21.66
C GLU A 137 -1.51 8.38 20.98
N SER A 138 -0.76 9.43 21.32
CA SER A 138 -0.90 10.75 20.69
C SER A 138 -0.59 10.72 19.19
N MET A 139 0.42 9.94 18.79
CA MET A 139 0.75 9.74 17.38
C MET A 139 -0.44 9.13 16.63
N VAL A 140 -1.02 8.05 17.13
CA VAL A 140 -2.18 7.39 16.49
C VAL A 140 -3.36 8.36 16.39
N ALA A 141 -3.67 9.11 17.46
CA ALA A 141 -4.75 10.10 17.42
C ALA A 141 -4.54 11.16 16.33
N VAL A 142 -3.32 11.67 16.17
CA VAL A 142 -2.98 12.63 15.10
C VAL A 142 -3.13 11.99 13.71
N HIS A 143 -2.69 10.74 13.53
CA HIS A 143 -2.85 10.05 12.25
C HIS A 143 -4.31 9.83 11.88
N ASN A 144 -5.14 9.40 12.85
CA ASN A 144 -6.58 9.22 12.64
C ASN A 144 -7.23 10.56 12.26
N PHE A 145 -6.92 11.64 12.99
CA PHE A 145 -7.41 12.99 12.67
C PHE A 145 -7.04 13.44 11.25
N LEU A 146 -5.78 13.23 10.84
CA LEU A 146 -5.32 13.58 9.50
C LEU A 146 -6.02 12.75 8.42
N ASN A 147 -6.25 11.47 8.66
CA ASN A 147 -6.97 10.60 7.73
C ASN A 147 -8.43 11.05 7.54
N GLU A 148 -9.12 11.36 8.64
CA GLU A 148 -10.50 11.88 8.59
C GLU A 148 -10.56 13.24 7.89
N GLY A 149 -9.62 14.15 8.20
CA GLY A 149 -9.52 15.45 7.52
C GLY A 149 -9.27 15.30 6.01
N ALA A 150 -8.32 14.44 5.62
CA ALA A 150 -8.04 14.16 4.22
C ALA A 150 -9.26 13.55 3.49
N TRP A 151 -10.05 12.73 4.19
CA TRP A 151 -11.28 12.17 3.64
C TRP A 151 -12.34 13.25 3.37
N GLU A 152 -12.50 14.22 4.26
CA GLU A 152 -13.38 15.38 4.00
C GLU A 152 -12.93 16.17 2.78
N GLU A 153 -11.63 16.44 2.64
CA GLU A 153 -11.08 17.13 1.47
C GLU A 153 -11.34 16.36 0.16
N ILE A 154 -11.22 15.03 0.18
CA ILE A 154 -11.55 14.18 -0.98
C ILE A 154 -13.03 14.32 -1.33
N LYS A 155 -13.93 14.22 -0.35
CA LYS A 155 -15.39 14.37 -0.61
C LYS A 155 -15.74 15.74 -1.17
N ASP A 156 -15.09 16.79 -0.68
CA ASP A 156 -15.30 18.16 -1.14
C ASP A 156 -14.79 18.35 -2.57
N TRP A 157 -13.62 17.78 -2.88
CA TRP A 157 -13.08 17.74 -4.23
C TRP A 157 -14.01 16.97 -5.18
N GLU A 158 -14.43 15.77 -4.83
CA GLU A 158 -15.35 14.95 -5.63
C GLU A 158 -16.67 15.69 -5.88
N ARG A 159 -17.22 16.37 -4.86
CA ARG A 159 -18.45 17.17 -5.04
C ARG A 159 -18.26 18.27 -6.08
N ARG A 160 -17.12 18.96 -6.03
CA ARG A 160 -16.81 20.08 -6.94
C ARG A 160 -16.56 19.63 -8.38
N PHE A 161 -15.90 18.49 -8.56
CA PHE A 161 -15.43 18.02 -9.87
C PHE A 161 -16.13 16.76 -10.39
N SER A 162 -17.20 16.29 -9.74
CA SER A 162 -17.95 15.07 -10.10
C SER A 162 -18.49 15.05 -11.53
N ARG A 163 -18.64 16.21 -12.18
CA ARG A 163 -19.15 16.33 -13.56
C ARG A 163 -18.06 16.42 -14.62
N GLY A 164 -16.81 16.18 -14.25
CA GLY A 164 -15.66 16.45 -15.10
C GLY A 164 -15.11 17.87 -14.89
N LEU A 165 -13.91 18.10 -15.43
CA LEU A 165 -13.23 19.39 -15.45
C LEU A 165 -13.76 20.27 -16.59
#